data_AF-A0A955PHC2-F1
#
_entry.id   AF-A0A955PHC2-F1
#
_cell.length_a   1.000
_cell.length_b   1.000
_cell.length_c   1.000
_cell.angle_alpha   90.00
_cell.angle_beta   90.00
_cell.angle_gamma   90.00
#
_symmetry.space_group_name_H-M   'P 1'
#
loop_
_entity.id
_entity.type
_entity.pdbx_description
1 polymer ?
#
loop_
_entity_poly.entity_id
_entity_poly.type
_entity_poly.pdbx_seq_one_letter_code
_entity_poly.pdbx_strand_id
1 'polypeptide(L)'
;MRSSNWRRLVPFIILFFFGCGEDSDTDRPNIDQVRIDVEARRPAMNLSDYNLFSDLATLTPNDGVLPYQVNNSQYLDGALLRYFVYIPPAAKIEFDSNGLPNLPVGSALIQNLSFPTDLRKPEEETRQLETRLLIHQSKGWVAVPYLWNEDHSDAERSVVGEKTKIVWKDREGESQSFTYLTPDMNQCKRCHKLNDEVSPIGFTTRNLNMDIESSRERQNQLEHWMAMGLLKRSDKDRNSPKVASWRDSLSGTVEERARAWLDINCSNCHNPEGEAIVSGLDLSLDQDHPVRFGIYKPPVAAGRGSGGFRFSIDPGKPQSSFLLHRIRSTEPGVMMPPLGRSTVDEEGADLIEEWIAQIRADSELEERALNPMAAYQGALSGGDPGNGRVIFYEKFKCVACHTAEKRGEGTVGPNLSDVGARTDRNYLLESLIEPSARVVEGFESVMVTTADEEVLTGTILSEDANQITLSNSAGGAESLNKSEILDRRDSSLSIMPSVANLLSVQEVADLLEYLSQQKTRIE
;
A
#
# COMPACT_ATOMS: atom_id res chain seq x y z
N MET A 1 -48.25 69.23 70.31
CA MET A 1 -48.44 68.11 71.26
C MET A 1 -47.99 66.84 70.57
N ARG A 2 -46.97 66.15 71.14
CA ARG A 2 -46.44 64.79 70.83
C ARG A 2 -45.97 64.57 69.38
N SER A 3 -44.81 64.00 69.06
CA SER A 3 -43.82 63.21 69.79
C SER A 3 -42.57 63.00 68.91
N SER A 4 -41.40 62.80 69.54
CA SER A 4 -40.25 61.95 69.13
C SER A 4 -39.55 62.19 67.77
N ASN A 5 -38.27 61.89 67.53
CA ASN A 5 -37.08 61.60 68.32
C ASN A 5 -35.90 61.64 67.32
N TRP A 6 -34.74 62.03 67.84
CA TRP A 6 -33.37 61.68 67.44
C TRP A 6 -32.77 61.98 66.05
N ARG A 7 -31.67 62.73 66.16
CA ARG A 7 -30.54 62.89 65.24
C ARG A 7 -29.76 61.58 65.07
N ARG A 8 -29.25 61.30 63.86
CA ARG A 8 -27.80 61.10 63.55
C ARG A 8 -27.55 60.71 62.08
N LEU A 9 -26.65 61.48 61.47
CA LEU A 9 -25.58 61.14 60.51
C LEU A 9 -25.91 60.31 59.26
N VAL A 10 -25.68 60.97 58.11
CA VAL A 10 -25.64 60.45 56.75
C VAL A 10 -24.40 59.55 56.55
N PRO A 11 -24.54 58.32 56.02
CA PRO A 11 -23.44 57.60 55.41
C PRO A 11 -23.51 57.69 53.88
N PHE A 12 -22.34 57.90 53.27
CA PHE A 12 -22.05 57.70 51.86
C PHE A 12 -22.48 56.29 51.41
N ILE A 13 -23.35 56.20 50.40
CA ILE A 13 -23.65 54.95 49.70
C ILE A 13 -22.92 54.97 48.37
N ILE A 14 -21.95 54.06 48.24
CA ILE A 14 -21.30 53.69 46.97
C ILE A 14 -22.33 52.92 46.15
N LEU A 15 -22.72 53.46 44.99
CA LEU A 15 -23.53 52.73 44.01
C LEU A 15 -22.67 51.62 43.37
N PHE A 16 -23.01 50.37 43.65
CA PHE A 16 -22.61 49.23 42.83
C PHE A 16 -23.42 49.26 41.53
N PHE A 17 -22.74 49.47 40.39
CA PHE A 17 -23.28 49.11 39.09
C PHE A 17 -23.27 47.58 38.98
N PHE A 18 -24.45 46.95 39.08
CA PHE A 18 -24.66 45.61 38.56
C PHE A 18 -24.60 45.68 37.03
N GLY A 19 -23.45 45.32 36.47
CA GLY A 19 -23.37 44.95 35.05
C GLY A 19 -24.05 43.61 34.86
N CYS A 20 -24.94 43.52 33.87
CA CYS A 20 -25.44 42.24 33.38
C CYS A 20 -24.23 41.43 32.87
N GLY A 21 -23.87 40.35 33.58
CA GLY A 21 -22.99 39.34 33.02
C GLY A 21 -23.76 38.58 31.95
N GLU A 22 -23.24 38.61 30.72
CA GLU A 22 -23.52 37.55 29.75
C GLU A 22 -23.02 36.24 30.38
N ASP A 23 -23.94 35.29 30.58
CA ASP A 23 -23.59 33.93 30.95
C ASP A 23 -22.65 33.37 29.88
N SER A 24 -21.38 33.20 30.24
CA SER A 24 -20.40 32.50 29.42
C SER A 24 -20.76 31.01 29.42
N ASP A 25 -21.53 30.60 28.41
CA ASP A 25 -21.81 29.21 28.07
C ASP A 25 -20.53 28.51 27.56
N THR A 26 -19.58 28.25 28.47
CA THR A 26 -18.27 27.66 28.14
C THR A 26 -17.88 26.47 29.03
N ASP A 27 -18.80 25.95 29.85
CA ASP A 27 -18.49 24.86 30.79
C ASP A 27 -19.32 23.57 30.59
N ARG A 28 -19.99 23.45 29.43
CA ARG A 28 -20.37 22.12 28.92
C ARG A 28 -19.25 21.63 28.01
N PRO A 29 -18.63 20.46 28.25
CA PRO A 29 -17.71 19.90 27.28
C PRO A 29 -18.45 19.82 25.95
N ASN A 30 -17.85 20.37 24.88
CA ASN A 30 -18.47 20.37 23.55
C ASN A 30 -18.56 18.91 23.09
N ILE A 31 -19.72 18.30 23.32
CA ILE A 31 -19.93 16.85 23.15
C ILE A 31 -19.92 16.46 21.67
N ASP A 32 -20.00 17.44 20.76
CA ASP A 32 -20.08 17.25 19.30
C ASP A 32 -18.71 17.43 18.60
N GLN A 33 -17.64 17.74 19.34
CA GLN A 33 -16.30 17.84 18.75
C GLN A 33 -15.62 16.48 18.64
N VAL A 34 -15.04 16.22 17.47
CA VAL A 34 -14.11 15.11 17.23
C VAL A 34 -12.90 15.20 18.17
N ARG A 35 -12.46 14.06 18.69
CA ARG A 35 -11.42 13.93 19.72
C ARG A 35 -10.24 13.12 19.20
N ILE A 36 -9.28 13.80 18.57
CA ILE A 36 -8.00 13.20 18.16
C ILE A 36 -6.89 13.75 19.07
N ASP A 37 -6.35 12.90 19.93
CA ASP A 37 -5.13 13.20 20.69
C ASP A 37 -3.89 12.86 19.85
N VAL A 38 -3.22 13.90 19.36
CA VAL A 38 -2.04 13.81 18.48
C VAL A 38 -0.78 13.34 19.21
N GLU A 39 -0.79 13.33 20.56
CA GLU A 39 0.31 12.85 21.40
C GLU A 39 0.01 11.49 22.05
N ALA A 40 -1.16 10.91 21.76
CA ALA A 40 -1.61 9.67 22.39
C ALA A 40 -0.60 8.54 22.19
N ARG A 41 -0.06 8.03 23.29
CA ARG A 41 0.85 6.87 23.27
C ARG A 41 0.18 5.61 22.71
N ARG A 42 -1.13 5.50 22.88
CA ARG A 42 -1.96 4.42 22.36
C ARG A 42 -3.23 5.02 21.78
N PRO A 43 -3.68 4.55 20.60
CA PRO A 43 -5.00 4.89 20.08
C PRO A 43 -6.11 4.58 21.09
N ALA A 44 -7.28 5.23 20.95
CA ALA A 44 -8.42 4.99 21.82
C ALA A 44 -8.87 3.52 21.77
N MET A 45 -9.50 3.05 22.85
CA MET A 45 -9.94 1.65 22.91
C MET A 45 -11.17 1.43 22.02
N ASN A 46 -12.13 2.36 22.06
CA ASN A 46 -13.35 2.28 21.27
C ASN A 46 -13.36 3.30 20.14
N LEU A 47 -14.13 3.03 19.09
CA LEU A 47 -14.33 3.98 18.00
C LEU A 47 -15.14 5.21 18.48
N SER A 48 -16.13 4.99 19.35
CA SER A 48 -16.92 6.07 19.96
C SER A 48 -16.09 7.10 20.74
N ASP A 49 -14.93 6.72 21.28
CA ASP A 49 -14.06 7.61 22.05
C ASP A 49 -13.54 8.81 21.21
N TYR A 50 -13.40 8.62 19.89
CA TYR A 50 -13.00 9.69 18.97
C TYR A 50 -14.14 10.65 18.63
N ASN A 51 -15.40 10.26 18.87
CA ASN A 51 -16.56 11.05 18.51
C ASN A 51 -16.58 11.48 17.04
N LEU A 52 -16.22 10.56 16.12
CA LEU A 52 -16.21 10.80 14.67
C LEU A 52 -17.62 10.85 14.07
N PHE A 53 -18.57 10.15 14.69
CA PHE A 53 -19.93 10.00 14.21
C PHE A 53 -20.91 10.35 15.34
N SER A 54 -21.93 11.15 15.03
CA SER A 54 -23.04 11.43 15.95
C SER A 54 -23.94 10.21 16.16
N ASP A 55 -23.96 9.33 15.14
CA ASP A 55 -24.64 8.05 15.18
C ASP A 55 -23.75 7.00 14.49
N LEU A 56 -23.23 6.07 15.29
CA LEU A 56 -22.36 4.99 14.84
C LEU A 56 -23.09 3.96 13.98
N ALA A 57 -24.37 3.69 14.25
CA ALA A 57 -25.12 2.67 13.52
C ALA A 57 -25.29 3.07 12.04
N THR A 58 -25.52 4.35 11.78
CA THR A 58 -25.66 4.90 10.42
C THR A 58 -24.37 5.50 9.87
N LEU A 59 -23.33 5.63 10.71
CA LEU A 59 -22.12 6.41 10.44
C LEU A 59 -22.45 7.84 10.00
N THR A 60 -23.37 8.47 10.73
CA THR A 60 -23.69 9.90 10.51
C THR A 60 -22.52 10.73 11.02
N PRO A 61 -21.79 11.47 10.15
CA PRO A 61 -20.58 12.18 10.55
C PRO A 61 -20.86 13.33 11.52
N ASN A 62 -19.99 13.52 12.51
CA ASN A 62 -19.93 14.78 13.28
C ASN A 62 -19.28 15.91 12.45
N ASP A 63 -19.40 17.14 12.93
CA ASP A 63 -18.80 18.31 12.29
C ASP A 63 -17.29 18.13 12.05
N GLY A 64 -16.86 18.41 10.81
CA GLY A 64 -15.48 18.26 10.36
C GLY A 64 -15.12 16.86 9.83
N VAL A 65 -16.01 15.87 9.97
CA VAL A 65 -15.88 14.55 9.32
C VAL A 65 -16.66 14.57 8.00
N LEU A 66 -15.96 14.33 6.90
CA LEU A 66 -16.51 14.49 5.55
C LEU A 66 -16.52 13.16 4.81
N PRO A 67 -17.68 12.70 4.31
CA PRO A 67 -17.71 11.55 3.42
C PRO A 67 -17.03 11.89 2.09
N TYR A 68 -16.37 10.90 1.51
CA TYR A 68 -15.77 11.03 0.17
C TYR A 68 -15.85 9.74 -0.62
N GLN A 69 -15.68 9.87 -1.93
CA GLN A 69 -15.62 8.76 -2.86
C GLN A 69 -14.25 8.68 -3.52
N VAL A 70 -13.89 7.48 -3.95
CA VAL A 70 -12.69 7.21 -4.73
C VAL A 70 -13.08 6.52 -6.01
N ASN A 71 -12.41 6.86 -7.10
CA ASN A 71 -12.73 6.31 -8.42
C ASN A 71 -12.43 4.81 -8.51
N ASN A 72 -11.39 4.36 -7.78
CA ASN A 72 -11.03 2.96 -7.59
C ASN A 72 -10.75 2.69 -6.11
N SER A 73 -11.35 1.63 -5.59
CA SER A 73 -11.11 1.11 -4.24
C SER A 73 -10.32 -0.20 -4.27
N GLN A 74 -9.60 -0.48 -3.19
CA GLN A 74 -9.00 -1.79 -2.96
C GLN A 74 -10.07 -2.88 -2.89
N TYR A 75 -9.78 -4.04 -3.45
CA TYR A 75 -10.59 -5.23 -3.27
C TYR A 75 -10.37 -5.82 -1.88
N LEU A 76 -11.46 -5.96 -1.12
CA LEU A 76 -11.48 -6.47 0.24
C LEU A 76 -12.58 -7.53 0.36
N ASP A 77 -12.43 -8.62 -0.40
CA ASP A 77 -13.37 -9.76 -0.47
C ASP A 77 -14.82 -9.38 -0.84
N GLY A 78 -14.99 -8.28 -1.57
CA GLY A 78 -16.30 -7.76 -1.95
C GLY A 78 -17.01 -6.93 -0.88
N ALA A 79 -16.30 -6.48 0.17
CA ALA A 79 -16.83 -5.56 1.16
C ALA A 79 -17.35 -4.25 0.52
N LEU A 80 -18.42 -3.72 1.08
CA LEU A 80 -18.91 -2.37 0.81
C LEU A 80 -18.06 -1.38 1.62
N LEU A 81 -17.50 -0.39 0.92
CA LEU A 81 -16.55 0.54 1.49
C LEU A 81 -17.15 1.94 1.57
N ARG A 82 -17.14 2.51 2.78
CA ARG A 82 -17.48 3.92 3.01
C ARG A 82 -16.24 4.65 3.52
N TYR A 83 -15.96 5.80 2.93
CA TYR A 83 -14.79 6.58 3.27
C TYR A 83 -15.17 7.92 3.88
N PHE A 84 -14.42 8.32 4.91
CA PHE A 84 -14.53 9.63 5.52
C PHE A 84 -13.14 10.19 5.81
N VAL A 85 -13.05 11.52 5.80
CA VAL A 85 -11.85 12.26 6.21
C VAL A 85 -12.22 13.24 7.31
N TYR A 86 -11.46 13.23 8.38
CA TYR A 86 -11.48 14.29 9.39
C TYR A 86 -10.30 15.22 9.15
N ILE A 87 -10.58 16.52 9.04
CA ILE A 87 -9.57 17.58 8.97
C ILE A 87 -9.76 18.51 10.18
N PRO A 88 -8.70 18.77 10.98
CA PRO A 88 -8.78 19.69 12.10
C PRO A 88 -9.29 21.08 11.70
N PRO A 89 -10.04 21.78 12.58
CA PRO A 89 -10.54 23.12 12.29
C PRO A 89 -9.44 24.07 11.79
N ALA A 90 -9.76 24.86 10.75
CA ALA A 90 -8.87 25.80 10.06
C ALA A 90 -7.66 25.20 9.32
N ALA A 91 -7.44 23.88 9.39
CA ALA A 91 -6.40 23.22 8.63
C ALA A 91 -6.85 22.97 7.18
N LYS A 92 -5.88 22.75 6.29
CA LYS A 92 -6.11 22.50 4.86
C LYS A 92 -5.28 21.33 4.39
N ILE A 93 -5.82 20.62 3.39
CA ILE A 93 -5.11 19.56 2.69
C ILE A 93 -4.24 20.19 1.60
N GLU A 94 -2.98 19.78 1.54
CA GLU A 94 -2.07 20.04 0.43
C GLU A 94 -1.79 18.73 -0.32
N PHE A 95 -1.46 18.81 -1.59
CA PHE A 95 -1.00 17.66 -2.36
C PHE A 95 0.38 17.96 -2.94
N ASP A 96 1.23 16.94 -3.00
CA ASP A 96 2.55 17.08 -3.59
C ASP A 96 2.50 17.07 -5.13
N SER A 97 3.67 17.10 -5.77
CA SER A 97 3.77 17.11 -7.23
C SER A 97 3.23 15.85 -7.94
N ASN A 98 3.12 14.74 -7.22
CA ASN A 98 2.71 13.42 -7.71
C ASN A 98 1.23 13.13 -7.39
N GLY A 99 0.60 14.01 -6.60
CA GLY A 99 -0.79 13.91 -6.18
C GLY A 99 -0.98 13.15 -4.87
N LEU A 100 0.09 12.93 -4.10
CA LEU A 100 0.00 12.34 -2.76
C LEU A 100 -0.42 13.41 -1.73
N PRO A 101 -1.24 13.04 -0.73
CA PRO A 101 -1.78 13.98 0.22
C PRO A 101 -0.78 14.32 1.31
N ASN A 102 -0.60 15.61 1.58
CA ASN A 102 -0.01 16.13 2.81
C ASN A 102 -1.14 16.58 3.73
N LEU A 103 -1.67 15.65 4.53
CA LEU A 103 -2.73 15.92 5.50
C LEU A 103 -2.12 16.54 6.77
N PRO A 104 -2.75 17.54 7.39
CA PRO A 104 -2.23 18.17 8.60
C PRO A 104 -2.26 17.22 9.80
N VAL A 105 -1.35 17.42 10.77
CA VAL A 105 -1.36 16.70 12.05
C VAL A 105 -2.71 16.89 12.74
N GLY A 106 -3.28 15.79 13.23
CA GLY A 106 -4.64 15.70 13.78
C GLY A 106 -5.69 15.22 12.78
N SER A 107 -5.35 15.11 11.49
CA SER A 107 -6.24 14.51 10.50
C SER A 107 -6.43 13.01 10.72
N ALA A 108 -7.57 12.48 10.29
CA ALA A 108 -7.80 11.03 10.24
C ALA A 108 -8.47 10.64 8.92
N LEU A 109 -8.00 9.56 8.30
CA LEU A 109 -8.70 8.86 7.23
C LEU A 109 -9.43 7.66 7.84
N ILE A 110 -10.69 7.50 7.46
CA ILE A 110 -11.60 6.51 8.03
C ILE A 110 -12.14 5.69 6.87
N GLN A 111 -11.86 4.39 6.88
CA GLN A 111 -12.42 3.43 5.95
C GLN A 111 -13.30 2.46 6.74
N ASN A 112 -14.59 2.44 6.45
CA ASN A 112 -15.51 1.48 7.04
C ASN A 112 -15.85 0.38 6.04
N LEU A 113 -15.78 -0.87 6.51
CA LEU A 113 -16.05 -2.07 5.76
C LEU A 113 -17.29 -2.76 6.32
N SER A 114 -18.24 -3.02 5.44
CA SER A 114 -19.42 -3.83 5.74
C SER A 114 -19.67 -4.88 4.67
N PHE A 115 -20.43 -5.92 5.03
CA PHE A 115 -20.84 -6.95 4.08
C PHE A 115 -22.36 -6.98 3.95
N PRO A 116 -22.90 -7.06 2.72
CA PRO A 116 -24.32 -7.27 2.53
C PRO A 116 -24.70 -8.66 3.07
N THR A 117 -25.77 -8.76 3.84
CA THR A 117 -26.33 -10.06 4.26
C THR A 117 -27.16 -10.70 3.14
N ASP A 118 -27.59 -9.91 2.16
CA ASP A 118 -28.36 -10.34 0.99
C ASP A 118 -28.00 -9.49 -0.24
N LEU A 119 -27.36 -10.08 -1.26
CA LEU A 119 -26.93 -9.39 -2.48
C LEU A 119 -28.10 -8.94 -3.37
N ARG A 120 -29.33 -9.35 -3.08
CA ARG A 120 -30.53 -8.82 -3.75
C ARG A 120 -30.93 -7.46 -3.17
N LYS A 121 -30.42 -7.11 -1.99
CA LYS A 121 -30.66 -5.88 -1.24
C LYS A 121 -29.35 -5.37 -0.58
N PRO A 122 -28.30 -5.12 -1.38
CA PRO A 122 -26.94 -4.98 -0.86
C PRO A 122 -26.75 -3.79 0.10
N GLU A 123 -27.56 -2.75 -0.02
CA GLU A 123 -27.46 -1.54 0.81
C GLU A 123 -28.50 -1.47 1.95
N GLU A 124 -29.51 -2.34 1.96
CA GLU A 124 -30.57 -2.30 2.98
C GLU A 124 -30.23 -3.10 4.23
N GLU A 125 -29.48 -4.20 4.07
CA GLU A 125 -29.09 -5.08 5.17
C GLU A 125 -27.59 -5.37 5.08
N THR A 126 -26.81 -4.66 5.90
CA THR A 126 -25.36 -4.85 5.96
C THR A 126 -24.91 -5.19 7.37
N ARG A 127 -23.86 -6.01 7.46
CA ARG A 127 -23.14 -6.30 8.68
C ARG A 127 -21.88 -5.45 8.73
N GLN A 128 -21.81 -4.54 9.70
CA GLN A 128 -20.57 -3.81 10.00
C GLN A 128 -19.54 -4.81 10.51
N LEU A 129 -18.31 -4.71 10.00
CA LEU A 129 -17.25 -5.65 10.37
C LEU A 129 -16.05 -4.90 10.92
N GLU A 130 -15.56 -3.92 10.16
CA GLU A 130 -14.30 -3.26 10.46
C GLU A 130 -14.37 -1.76 10.15
N THR A 131 -13.77 -0.95 11.01
CA THR A 131 -13.41 0.44 10.72
C THR A 131 -11.90 0.60 10.85
N ARG A 132 -11.23 0.95 9.76
CA ARG A 132 -9.79 1.25 9.74
C ARG A 132 -9.58 2.74 9.88
N LEU A 133 -8.80 3.14 10.88
CA LEU A 133 -8.36 4.50 11.08
C LEU A 133 -6.89 4.65 10.69
N LEU A 134 -6.58 5.66 9.89
CA LEU A 134 -5.24 6.17 9.69
C LEU A 134 -5.17 7.56 10.31
N ILE A 135 -4.52 7.69 11.47
CA ILE A 135 -4.50 8.91 12.28
C ILE A 135 -3.13 9.60 12.15
N HIS A 136 -3.11 10.87 11.75
CA HIS A 136 -1.88 11.64 11.65
C HIS A 136 -1.51 12.25 13.01
N GLN A 137 -0.71 11.55 13.79
CA GLN A 137 -0.18 12.06 15.05
C GLN A 137 1.04 12.96 14.83
N SER A 138 1.49 13.68 15.87
CA SER A 138 2.65 14.58 15.76
C SER A 138 3.96 13.85 15.43
N LYS A 139 4.04 12.56 15.75
CA LYS A 139 5.19 11.68 15.48
C LYS A 139 5.05 10.86 14.19
N GLY A 140 3.99 11.08 13.42
CA GLY A 140 3.70 10.37 12.18
C GLY A 140 2.35 9.65 12.21
N TRP A 141 2.11 8.85 11.19
CA TRP A 141 0.84 8.17 11.00
C TRP A 141 0.72 6.88 11.82
N VAL A 142 -0.48 6.63 12.34
CA VAL A 142 -0.83 5.41 13.05
C VAL A 142 -2.01 4.74 12.35
N ALA A 143 -1.81 3.51 11.87
CA ALA A 143 -2.85 2.65 11.34
C ALA A 143 -3.47 1.80 12.46
N VAL A 144 -4.79 1.78 12.57
CA VAL A 144 -5.51 1.14 13.67
C VAL A 144 -6.80 0.50 13.15
N PRO A 145 -6.93 -0.84 13.18
CA PRO A 145 -8.20 -1.51 12.89
C PRO A 145 -9.10 -1.53 14.14
N TYR A 146 -10.40 -1.29 13.93
CA TYR A 146 -11.46 -1.41 14.93
C TYR A 146 -12.48 -2.45 14.45
N LEU A 147 -12.82 -3.41 15.32
CA LEU A 147 -13.75 -4.50 15.01
C LEU A 147 -15.09 -4.24 15.67
N TRP A 148 -16.16 -4.31 14.87
CA TRP A 148 -17.51 -4.07 15.34
C TRP A 148 -18.02 -5.22 16.22
N ASN A 149 -18.70 -4.85 17.31
CA ASN A 149 -19.37 -5.81 18.17
C ASN A 149 -20.62 -6.42 17.51
N GLU A 150 -21.12 -7.55 18.03
CA GLU A 150 -22.24 -8.28 17.44
C GLU A 150 -23.57 -7.49 17.40
N ASP A 151 -23.75 -6.51 18.30
CA ASP A 151 -24.93 -5.64 18.33
C ASP A 151 -24.77 -4.36 17.50
N HIS A 152 -23.61 -4.17 16.86
CA HIS A 152 -23.24 -3.06 15.99
C HIS A 152 -23.37 -1.69 16.68
N SER A 153 -23.20 -1.64 18.01
CA SER A 153 -23.28 -0.40 18.79
C SER A 153 -21.96 0.37 18.84
N ASP A 154 -20.82 -0.32 18.73
CA ASP A 154 -19.49 0.28 18.72
C ASP A 154 -18.45 -0.67 18.09
N ALA A 155 -17.22 -0.21 17.97
CA ALA A 155 -16.09 -1.03 17.53
C ALA A 155 -14.90 -0.88 18.48
N GLU A 156 -14.23 -1.99 18.78
CA GLU A 156 -13.08 -2.04 19.67
C GLU A 156 -11.78 -2.17 18.87
N ARG A 157 -10.72 -1.48 19.30
CA ARG A 157 -9.41 -1.57 18.66
C ARG A 157 -8.92 -3.01 18.70
N SER A 158 -8.63 -3.58 17.54
CA SER A 158 -7.92 -4.84 17.44
C SER A 158 -6.42 -4.63 17.28
N VAL A 159 -5.64 -5.36 18.07
CA VAL A 159 -4.17 -5.40 17.97
C VAL A 159 -3.69 -6.68 17.28
N VAL A 160 -4.52 -7.72 17.30
CA VAL A 160 -4.26 -9.02 16.68
C VAL A 160 -5.22 -9.24 15.52
N GLY A 161 -4.80 -10.00 14.51
CA GLY A 161 -5.69 -10.35 13.41
C GLY A 161 -6.87 -11.18 13.91
N GLU A 162 -8.00 -11.13 13.19
CA GLU A 162 -9.20 -11.91 13.51
C GLU A 162 -9.69 -12.67 12.27
N LYS A 163 -10.15 -13.91 12.48
CA LYS A 163 -10.85 -14.70 11.46
C LYS A 163 -12.35 -14.65 11.73
N THR A 164 -13.10 -13.97 10.87
CA THR A 164 -14.56 -13.83 11.03
C THR A 164 -15.28 -14.57 9.90
N LYS A 165 -16.20 -15.47 10.25
CA LYS A 165 -17.04 -16.15 9.24
C LYS A 165 -18.11 -15.18 8.73
N ILE A 166 -18.07 -14.92 7.43
CA ILE A 166 -19.06 -14.11 6.71
C ILE A 166 -20.06 -15.05 6.04
N VAL A 167 -21.35 -14.73 6.17
CA VAL A 167 -22.46 -15.48 5.57
C VAL A 167 -23.38 -14.48 4.90
N TRP A 168 -23.75 -14.72 3.64
CA TRP A 168 -24.66 -13.87 2.88
C TRP A 168 -25.53 -14.71 1.95
N LYS A 169 -26.58 -14.09 1.38
CA LYS A 169 -27.36 -14.66 0.28
C LYS A 169 -26.92 -14.08 -1.05
N ASP A 170 -26.68 -14.93 -2.04
CA ASP A 170 -26.37 -14.48 -3.39
C ASP A 170 -27.59 -13.91 -4.14
N ARG A 171 -27.42 -13.57 -5.42
CA ARG A 171 -28.49 -12.96 -6.24
C ARG A 171 -29.63 -13.94 -6.50
N GLU A 172 -29.33 -15.23 -6.47
CA GLU A 172 -30.26 -16.34 -6.58
C GLU A 172 -30.98 -16.63 -5.26
N GLY A 173 -30.45 -16.12 -4.14
CA GLY A 173 -30.99 -16.26 -2.79
C GLY A 173 -30.40 -17.43 -2.01
N GLU A 174 -29.38 -18.10 -2.55
CA GLU A 174 -28.69 -19.21 -1.91
C GLU A 174 -27.66 -18.71 -0.89
N SER A 175 -27.47 -19.47 0.18
CA SER A 175 -26.55 -19.07 1.26
C SER A 175 -25.11 -19.41 0.90
N GLN A 176 -24.24 -18.40 0.97
CA GLN A 176 -22.81 -18.48 0.72
C GLN A 176 -22.04 -18.13 2.00
N SER A 177 -20.78 -18.59 2.12
CA SER A 177 -19.92 -18.19 3.24
C SER A 177 -18.43 -18.25 2.89
N PHE A 178 -17.64 -17.34 3.45
CA PHE A 178 -16.18 -17.40 3.47
C PHE A 178 -15.66 -16.94 4.83
N THR A 179 -14.35 -17.11 5.07
CA THR A 179 -13.69 -16.59 6.27
C THR A 179 -12.96 -15.31 5.90
N TYR A 180 -13.37 -14.19 6.46
CA TYR A 180 -12.66 -12.92 6.32
C TYR A 180 -11.49 -12.87 7.30
N LEU A 181 -10.35 -12.38 6.83
CA LEU A 181 -9.13 -12.23 7.61
C LEU A 181 -8.90 -10.73 7.87
N THR A 182 -9.18 -10.28 9.09
CA THR A 182 -8.82 -8.93 9.53
C THR A 182 -7.31 -8.89 9.76
N PRO A 183 -6.56 -8.00 9.09
CA PRO A 183 -5.13 -7.86 9.34
C PRO A 183 -4.84 -7.36 10.75
N ASP A 184 -3.71 -7.79 11.31
CA ASP A 184 -3.20 -7.20 12.56
C ASP A 184 -2.55 -5.82 12.33
N MET A 185 -2.22 -5.11 13.42
CA MET A 185 -1.63 -3.76 13.33
C MET A 185 -0.27 -3.72 12.61
N ASN A 186 0.54 -4.78 12.68
CA ASN A 186 1.83 -4.84 11.97
C ASN A 186 1.59 -5.09 10.47
N GLN A 187 0.64 -5.96 10.12
CA GLN A 187 0.22 -6.19 8.74
C GLN A 187 -0.36 -4.92 8.11
N CYS A 188 -1.14 -4.13 8.86
CA CYS A 188 -1.59 -2.81 8.39
C CYS A 188 -0.41 -1.90 8.02
N LYS A 189 0.64 -1.87 8.86
CA LYS A 189 1.84 -1.07 8.58
C LYS A 189 2.54 -1.54 7.32
N ARG A 190 2.63 -2.85 7.05
CA ARG A 190 3.29 -3.37 5.84
C ARG A 190 2.67 -2.81 4.55
N CYS A 191 1.35 -2.74 4.46
CA CYS A 191 0.69 -2.15 3.28
C CYS A 191 0.86 -0.64 3.17
N HIS A 192 0.87 0.05 4.30
CA HIS A 192 0.95 1.51 4.33
C HIS A 192 2.38 2.05 4.39
N LYS A 193 3.40 1.19 4.49
CA LYS A 193 4.80 1.60 4.60
C LYS A 193 5.37 1.94 3.22
N LEU A 194 5.79 3.19 3.05
CA LEU A 194 6.53 3.68 1.90
C LEU A 194 7.80 4.38 2.43
N ASN A 195 8.98 3.87 2.07
CA ASN A 195 10.28 4.42 2.52
C ASN A 195 10.36 4.65 4.06
N ASP A 196 9.97 3.64 4.84
CA ASP A 196 9.89 3.66 6.32
C ASP A 196 8.86 4.61 6.95
N GLU A 197 8.05 5.31 6.15
CA GLU A 197 6.94 6.14 6.62
C GLU A 197 5.58 5.53 6.26
N VAL A 198 4.56 5.78 7.08
CA VAL A 198 3.20 5.31 6.83
C VAL A 198 2.45 6.33 5.96
N SER A 199 1.90 5.89 4.82
CA SER A 199 1.24 6.73 3.81
C SER A 199 -0.18 6.23 3.48
N PRO A 200 -1.15 7.12 3.22
CA PRO A 200 -2.48 6.73 2.76
C PRO A 200 -2.51 5.99 1.42
N ILE A 201 -3.36 4.98 1.32
CA ILE A 201 -3.62 4.27 0.06
C ILE A 201 -4.91 4.81 -0.57
N GLY A 202 -4.90 5.05 -1.87
CA GLY A 202 -6.08 5.46 -2.64
C GLY A 202 -6.56 6.90 -2.43
N PHE A 203 -6.05 7.62 -1.41
CA PHE A 203 -6.34 9.05 -1.18
C PHE A 203 -5.43 9.96 -2.02
N THR A 204 -5.44 9.79 -3.34
CA THR A 204 -4.60 10.59 -4.25
C THR A 204 -5.45 11.56 -5.06
N THR A 205 -4.87 12.67 -5.52
CA THR A 205 -5.62 13.63 -6.36
C THR A 205 -6.24 12.94 -7.57
N ARG A 206 -5.52 12.02 -8.22
CA ARG A 206 -6.01 11.33 -9.42
C ARG A 206 -7.20 10.41 -9.16
N ASN A 207 -7.28 9.82 -7.97
CA ASN A 207 -8.36 8.93 -7.56
C ASN A 207 -9.54 9.68 -6.96
N LEU A 208 -9.31 10.88 -6.41
CA LEU A 208 -10.33 11.80 -5.91
C LEU A 208 -10.89 12.73 -7.00
N ASN A 209 -10.22 12.85 -8.16
CA ASN A 209 -10.65 13.69 -9.28
C ASN A 209 -11.80 13.03 -10.06
N MET A 210 -12.97 13.00 -9.46
CA MET A 210 -14.18 12.43 -10.03
C MET A 210 -15.39 13.32 -9.77
N ASP A 211 -16.43 13.10 -10.56
CA ASP A 211 -17.72 13.73 -10.31
C ASP A 211 -18.47 12.93 -9.25
N ILE A 212 -19.06 13.63 -8.30
CA ILE A 212 -19.95 13.07 -7.28
C ILE A 212 -21.37 13.60 -7.50
N GLU A 213 -22.35 12.74 -7.25
CA GLU A 213 -23.75 13.16 -7.18
C GLU A 213 -23.98 13.86 -5.84
N SER A 214 -24.07 15.20 -5.86
CA SER A 214 -24.62 15.94 -4.74
C SER A 214 -26.13 16.05 -4.93
N SER A 215 -26.87 16.23 -3.83
CA SER A 215 -28.35 16.23 -3.77
C SER A 215 -29.10 17.15 -4.75
N ARG A 216 -28.42 18.00 -5.53
CA ARG A 216 -29.04 18.88 -6.53
C ARG A 216 -28.29 19.04 -7.86
N GLU A 217 -26.98 18.77 -7.95
CA GLU A 217 -26.19 18.84 -9.20
C GLU A 217 -24.95 17.92 -9.16
N ARG A 218 -24.49 17.46 -10.33
CA ARG A 218 -23.23 16.73 -10.50
C ARG A 218 -22.05 17.71 -10.38
N GLN A 219 -21.21 17.53 -9.38
CA GLN A 219 -20.05 18.39 -9.12
C GLN A 219 -18.78 17.55 -8.97
N ASN A 220 -17.64 18.04 -9.44
CA ASN A 220 -16.36 17.40 -9.15
C ASN A 220 -16.02 17.47 -7.65
N GLN A 221 -15.60 16.35 -7.06
CA GLN A 221 -15.35 16.25 -5.62
C GLN A 221 -14.24 17.19 -5.14
N LEU A 222 -13.13 17.30 -5.89
CA LEU A 222 -12.03 18.19 -5.51
C LEU A 222 -12.45 19.66 -5.63
N GLU A 223 -13.25 20.01 -6.63
CA GLU A 223 -13.83 21.36 -6.75
C GLU A 223 -14.80 21.67 -5.61
N HIS A 224 -15.60 20.69 -5.19
CA HIS A 224 -16.47 20.81 -4.02
C HIS A 224 -15.67 21.09 -2.75
N TRP A 225 -14.59 20.35 -2.51
CA TRP A 225 -13.71 20.56 -1.37
C TRP A 225 -12.95 21.90 -1.42
N MET A 226 -12.62 22.39 -2.61
CA MET A 226 -12.10 23.75 -2.80
C MET A 226 -13.13 24.81 -2.41
N ALA A 227 -14.38 24.66 -2.83
CA ALA A 227 -15.45 25.59 -2.50
C ALA A 227 -15.74 25.63 -0.98
N MET A 228 -15.54 24.51 -0.28
CA MET A 228 -15.60 24.43 1.18
C MET A 228 -14.36 25.01 1.89
N GLY A 229 -13.30 25.39 1.15
CA GLY A 229 -12.08 25.95 1.71
C GLY A 229 -11.11 24.94 2.34
N LEU A 230 -11.31 23.64 2.12
CA LEU A 230 -10.52 22.54 2.69
C LEU A 230 -9.21 22.30 1.94
N LEU A 231 -9.14 22.68 0.67
CA LEU A 231 -7.97 22.50 -0.18
C LEU A 231 -7.21 23.81 -0.36
N LYS A 232 -5.89 23.75 -0.27
CA LYS A 232 -5.01 24.83 -0.70
C LYS A 232 -4.48 24.51 -2.10
N ARG A 233 -5.31 24.65 -3.13
CA ARG A 233 -4.91 24.34 -4.53
C ARG A 233 -4.19 25.49 -5.23
N SER A 234 -3.16 25.12 -5.98
CA SER A 234 -2.51 25.85 -7.07
C SER A 234 -3.15 25.53 -8.43
N ASP A 235 -2.79 26.25 -9.50
CA ASP A 235 -3.28 25.94 -10.86
C ASP A 235 -2.83 24.56 -11.38
N LYS A 236 -1.68 24.05 -10.89
CA LYS A 236 -1.22 22.69 -11.20
C LYS A 236 -2.22 21.64 -10.70
N ASP A 237 -2.79 21.89 -9.53
CA ASP A 237 -3.72 20.95 -8.94
C ASP A 237 -5.03 20.93 -9.74
N ARG A 238 -5.55 22.07 -10.24
CA ARG A 238 -6.76 22.11 -11.09
C ARG A 238 -6.69 21.21 -12.33
N ASN A 239 -5.47 20.95 -12.84
CA ASN A 239 -5.22 20.07 -13.98
C ASN A 239 -4.74 18.67 -13.56
N SER A 240 -5.06 18.22 -12.33
CA SER A 240 -4.68 16.87 -11.87
C SER A 240 -5.25 15.82 -12.83
N PRO A 241 -4.48 14.77 -13.17
CA PRO A 241 -4.99 13.70 -14.02
C PRO A 241 -6.19 13.02 -13.33
N LYS A 242 -7.09 12.46 -14.13
CA LYS A 242 -8.18 11.61 -13.65
C LYS A 242 -7.83 10.16 -14.02
N VAL A 243 -7.83 9.27 -13.03
CA VAL A 243 -7.65 7.84 -13.30
C VAL A 243 -8.92 7.26 -13.94
N ALA A 244 -8.80 6.27 -14.82
CA ALA A 244 -9.96 5.50 -15.29
C ALA A 244 -10.59 4.74 -14.12
N SER A 245 -11.92 4.58 -14.13
CA SER A 245 -12.59 3.69 -13.17
C SER A 245 -12.57 2.28 -13.75
N TRP A 246 -11.95 1.33 -13.05
CA TRP A 246 -11.76 0.00 -13.61
C TRP A 246 -13.10 -0.72 -13.87
N ARG A 247 -14.16 -0.37 -13.13
CA ARG A 247 -15.52 -0.93 -13.29
C ARG A 247 -16.34 -0.23 -14.37
N ASP A 248 -16.06 1.03 -14.71
CA ASP A 248 -16.78 1.78 -15.74
C ASP A 248 -16.10 1.64 -17.10
N SER A 249 -16.71 0.91 -18.03
CA SER A 249 -16.17 0.67 -19.38
C SER A 249 -16.13 1.93 -20.26
N LEU A 250 -16.82 3.00 -19.86
CA LEU A 250 -16.78 4.29 -20.56
C LEU A 250 -15.69 5.22 -20.03
N SER A 251 -15.04 4.86 -18.92
CA SER A 251 -14.06 5.73 -18.26
C SER A 251 -12.65 5.67 -18.85
N GLY A 252 -12.36 4.69 -19.71
CA GLY A 252 -11.06 4.49 -20.34
C GLY A 252 -10.98 3.21 -21.16
N THR A 253 -9.86 3.03 -21.85
CA THR A 253 -9.49 1.79 -22.56
C THR A 253 -9.33 0.62 -21.60
N VAL A 254 -9.33 -0.61 -22.13
CA VAL A 254 -9.10 -1.84 -21.35
C VAL A 254 -7.77 -1.76 -20.58
N GLU A 255 -6.71 -1.25 -21.21
CA GLU A 255 -5.41 -1.06 -20.55
C GLU A 255 -5.47 -0.03 -19.42
N GLU A 256 -6.05 1.16 -19.65
CA GLU A 256 -6.16 2.20 -18.62
C GLU A 256 -6.92 1.69 -17.39
N ARG A 257 -7.99 0.92 -17.60
CA ARG A 257 -8.78 0.31 -16.52
C ARG A 257 -8.02 -0.82 -15.82
N ALA A 258 -7.36 -1.71 -16.56
CA ALA A 258 -6.55 -2.79 -16.00
C ALA A 258 -5.39 -2.25 -15.17
N ARG A 259 -4.70 -1.22 -15.66
CA ARG A 259 -3.64 -0.52 -14.93
C ARG A 259 -4.17 0.20 -13.69
N ALA A 260 -5.37 0.77 -13.74
CA ALA A 260 -6.02 1.36 -12.56
C ALA A 260 -6.36 0.31 -11.49
N TRP A 261 -6.79 -0.88 -11.89
CA TRP A 261 -7.02 -2.00 -10.97
C TRP A 261 -5.71 -2.49 -10.34
N LEU A 262 -4.65 -2.65 -11.14
CA LEU A 262 -3.32 -3.04 -10.64
C LEU A 262 -2.74 -2.00 -9.69
N ASP A 263 -2.92 -0.71 -9.98
CA ASP A 263 -2.43 0.36 -9.13
C ASP A 263 -3.06 0.31 -7.74
N ILE A 264 -4.39 0.40 -7.65
CA ILE A 264 -5.05 0.46 -6.34
C ILE A 264 -4.85 -0.80 -5.50
N ASN A 265 -4.75 -1.97 -6.13
CA ASN A 265 -4.63 -3.26 -5.44
C ASN A 265 -3.18 -3.73 -5.23
N CYS A 266 -2.21 -3.24 -6.01
CA CYS A 266 -0.88 -3.82 -6.04
C CYS A 266 0.27 -2.80 -5.99
N SER A 267 0.12 -1.57 -6.49
CA SER A 267 1.27 -0.64 -6.60
C SER A 267 1.83 -0.23 -5.25
N ASN A 268 1.02 -0.16 -4.19
CA ASN A 268 1.52 0.14 -2.83
C ASN A 268 2.63 -0.81 -2.37
N CYS A 269 2.60 -2.08 -2.81
CA CYS A 269 3.67 -3.05 -2.57
C CYS A 269 4.68 -3.08 -3.73
N HIS A 270 4.18 -3.06 -4.96
CA HIS A 270 4.97 -3.16 -6.20
C HIS A 270 5.25 -1.77 -6.78
N ASN A 271 6.17 -1.06 -6.13
CA ASN A 271 6.75 0.19 -6.58
C ASN A 271 8.21 0.29 -6.08
N PRO A 272 9.02 1.26 -6.56
CA PRO A 272 10.44 1.39 -6.19
C PRO A 272 10.74 1.65 -4.71
N GLU A 273 9.74 1.97 -3.89
CA GLU A 273 9.85 2.28 -2.46
C GLU A 273 8.96 1.37 -1.59
N GLY A 274 8.26 0.42 -2.20
CA GLY A 274 7.35 -0.52 -1.54
C GLY A 274 8.03 -1.81 -1.10
N GLU A 275 7.36 -2.56 -0.21
CA GLU A 275 7.91 -3.80 0.40
C GLU A 275 8.25 -4.90 -0.62
N ALA A 276 7.58 -4.93 -1.77
CA ALA A 276 7.79 -5.94 -2.80
C ALA A 276 8.78 -5.51 -3.90
N ILE A 277 9.65 -4.54 -3.61
CA ILE A 277 10.68 -4.00 -4.54
C ILE A 277 11.52 -5.10 -5.20
N VAL A 278 11.85 -6.19 -4.48
CA VAL A 278 12.66 -7.30 -5.03
C VAL A 278 11.98 -8.05 -6.16
N SER A 279 10.65 -7.98 -6.28
CA SER A 279 9.99 -8.56 -7.45
C SER A 279 10.44 -7.86 -8.73
N GLY A 280 10.94 -6.62 -8.63
CA GLY A 280 11.28 -5.75 -9.74
C GLY A 280 10.06 -5.30 -10.55
N LEU A 281 8.85 -5.50 -10.01
CA LEU A 281 7.62 -4.99 -10.59
C LEU A 281 7.32 -3.59 -10.03
N ASP A 282 6.98 -2.70 -10.95
CA ASP A 282 6.40 -1.40 -10.64
C ASP A 282 5.04 -1.32 -11.34
N LEU A 283 3.97 -1.44 -10.55
CA LEU A 283 2.59 -1.46 -11.00
C LEU A 283 1.90 -0.11 -10.84
N SER A 284 2.66 0.93 -10.51
CA SER A 284 2.18 2.31 -10.40
C SER A 284 1.67 2.82 -11.75
N LEU A 285 0.65 3.68 -11.74
CA LEU A 285 0.06 4.23 -12.97
C LEU A 285 1.03 5.04 -13.85
N ASP A 286 2.03 5.67 -13.24
CA ASP A 286 3.03 6.50 -13.91
C ASP A 286 4.19 5.69 -14.52
N GLN A 287 4.24 4.38 -14.29
CA GLN A 287 5.23 3.50 -14.90
C GLN A 287 4.87 3.14 -16.36
N ASP A 288 5.66 3.60 -17.32
CA ASP A 288 5.43 3.40 -18.75
C ASP A 288 6.30 2.31 -19.37
N HIS A 289 7.35 1.84 -18.68
CA HIS A 289 8.27 0.86 -19.24
C HIS A 289 7.67 -0.56 -19.20
N PRO A 290 7.45 -1.24 -20.35
CA PRO A 290 6.72 -2.51 -20.44
C PRO A 290 7.24 -3.61 -19.53
N VAL A 291 8.57 -3.74 -19.47
CA VAL A 291 9.23 -4.76 -18.63
C VAL A 291 9.07 -4.47 -17.14
N ARG A 292 9.02 -3.19 -16.73
CA ARG A 292 8.90 -2.83 -15.31
C ARG A 292 7.54 -3.18 -14.75
N PHE A 293 6.47 -3.06 -15.53
CA PHE A 293 5.15 -3.49 -15.10
C PHE A 293 4.82 -4.96 -15.48
N GLY A 294 5.76 -5.69 -16.08
CA GLY A 294 5.73 -7.16 -16.13
C GLY A 294 5.76 -7.81 -17.52
N ILE A 295 5.71 -7.07 -18.63
CA ILE A 295 5.76 -7.64 -19.98
C ILE A 295 7.11 -8.31 -20.23
N TYR A 296 7.08 -9.60 -20.54
CA TYR A 296 8.26 -10.45 -20.73
C TYR A 296 9.25 -10.43 -19.57
N LYS A 297 8.82 -9.99 -18.39
CA LYS A 297 9.64 -9.96 -17.20
C LYS A 297 9.59 -11.33 -16.52
N PRO A 298 10.71 -12.02 -16.30
CA PRO A 298 10.71 -13.28 -15.55
C PRO A 298 10.14 -13.09 -14.13
N PRO A 299 9.39 -14.08 -13.60
CA PRO A 299 9.04 -14.12 -12.19
C PRO A 299 10.28 -14.13 -11.29
N VAL A 300 10.28 -13.30 -10.26
CA VAL A 300 11.35 -13.17 -9.26
C VAL A 300 10.71 -13.39 -7.88
N ALA A 301 11.46 -14.00 -6.94
CA ALA A 301 11.00 -14.21 -5.56
C ALA A 301 9.63 -14.92 -5.42
N ALA A 302 9.31 -15.81 -6.37
CA ALA A 302 8.01 -16.47 -6.47
C ALA A 302 7.97 -17.90 -5.89
N GLY A 303 9.07 -18.38 -5.29
CA GLY A 303 9.13 -19.76 -4.78
C GLY A 303 8.95 -20.80 -5.89
N ARG A 304 8.36 -21.96 -5.54
CA ARG A 304 7.76 -22.88 -6.52
C ARG A 304 6.42 -22.37 -7.06
N GLY A 305 5.86 -21.32 -6.47
CA GLY A 305 4.60 -20.69 -6.90
C GLY A 305 4.69 -20.13 -8.32
N SER A 306 5.91 -19.89 -8.83
CA SER A 306 6.14 -19.57 -10.25
C SER A 306 5.65 -20.66 -11.20
N GLY A 307 5.34 -21.89 -10.76
CA GLY A 307 4.58 -22.88 -11.54
C GLY A 307 5.15 -23.28 -12.92
N GLY A 308 6.41 -22.95 -13.21
CA GLY A 308 6.99 -23.07 -14.55
C GLY A 308 6.62 -21.95 -15.53
N PHE A 309 5.92 -20.91 -15.06
CA PHE A 309 5.64 -19.70 -15.83
C PHE A 309 6.95 -18.98 -16.19
N ARG A 310 7.09 -18.65 -17.47
CA ARG A 310 8.28 -17.99 -17.99
C ARG A 310 8.28 -16.49 -17.75
N PHE A 311 7.10 -15.86 -17.81
CA PHE A 311 6.95 -14.40 -17.75
C PHE A 311 5.81 -13.99 -16.81
N SER A 312 5.98 -12.82 -16.21
CA SER A 312 4.96 -12.17 -15.38
C SER A 312 3.73 -11.86 -16.22
N ILE A 313 3.94 -11.23 -17.39
CA ILE A 313 2.95 -11.07 -18.44
C ILE A 313 3.55 -11.61 -19.75
N ASP A 314 2.87 -12.57 -20.37
CA ASP A 314 3.15 -13.07 -21.71
C ASP A 314 2.10 -12.45 -22.67
N PRO A 315 2.48 -11.43 -23.47
CA PRO A 315 1.57 -10.72 -24.38
C PRO A 315 0.70 -11.64 -25.24
N GLY A 316 -0.60 -11.40 -25.23
CA GLY A 316 -1.59 -12.19 -25.97
C GLY A 316 -1.85 -13.59 -25.41
N LYS A 317 -1.21 -13.98 -24.30
CA LYS A 317 -1.31 -15.32 -23.69
C LYS A 317 -1.64 -15.24 -22.19
N PRO A 318 -2.90 -14.93 -21.82
CA PRO A 318 -3.30 -14.80 -20.42
C PRO A 318 -3.02 -16.05 -19.59
N GLN A 319 -3.30 -17.23 -20.14
CA GLN A 319 -3.12 -18.52 -19.47
C GLN A 319 -1.65 -18.89 -19.24
N SER A 320 -0.71 -18.22 -19.89
CA SER A 320 0.74 -18.37 -19.70
C SER A 320 1.35 -17.20 -18.93
N SER A 321 0.52 -16.30 -18.37
CA SER A 321 0.96 -15.13 -17.62
C SER A 321 0.89 -15.37 -16.12
N PHE A 322 2.06 -15.32 -15.46
CA PHE A 322 2.15 -15.58 -14.03
C PHE A 322 1.34 -14.59 -13.18
N LEU A 323 1.30 -13.31 -13.56
CA LEU A 323 0.56 -12.27 -12.85
C LEU A 323 -0.92 -12.65 -12.69
N LEU A 324 -1.57 -13.06 -13.79
CA LEU A 324 -2.96 -13.47 -13.78
C LEU A 324 -3.18 -14.74 -12.95
N HIS A 325 -2.27 -15.72 -13.06
CA HIS A 325 -2.33 -16.94 -12.25
C HIS A 325 -2.35 -16.64 -10.75
N ARG A 326 -1.53 -15.69 -10.28
CA ARG A 326 -1.52 -15.28 -8.88
C ARG A 326 -2.77 -14.51 -8.46
N ILE A 327 -3.31 -13.66 -9.33
CA ILE A 327 -4.55 -12.91 -9.07
C ILE A 327 -5.72 -13.89 -8.87
N ARG A 328 -5.80 -14.94 -9.70
CA ARG A 328 -6.87 -15.96 -9.63
C ARG A 328 -6.65 -17.06 -8.56
N SER A 329 -5.50 -17.10 -7.91
CA SER A 329 -5.23 -18.09 -6.86
C SER A 329 -5.66 -17.60 -5.48
N THR A 330 -6.15 -18.51 -4.65
CA THR A 330 -6.35 -18.35 -3.20
C THR A 330 -5.41 -19.23 -2.38
N GLU A 331 -4.48 -19.93 -3.05
CA GLU A 331 -3.50 -20.78 -2.38
C GLU A 331 -2.42 -19.92 -1.69
N PRO A 332 -2.18 -20.09 -0.38
CA PRO A 332 -1.09 -19.41 0.32
C PRO A 332 0.26 -19.64 -0.37
N GLY A 333 0.98 -18.54 -0.62
CA GLY A 333 2.26 -18.54 -1.32
C GLY A 333 2.15 -18.37 -2.84
N VAL A 334 0.98 -18.61 -3.42
CA VAL A 334 0.69 -18.34 -4.84
C VAL A 334 -0.12 -17.06 -5.00
N MET A 335 -1.15 -16.89 -4.17
CA MET A 335 -2.08 -15.75 -4.26
C MET A 335 -1.38 -14.38 -4.15
N MET A 336 -1.94 -13.39 -4.85
CA MET A 336 -1.58 -11.97 -4.72
C MET A 336 -2.82 -11.08 -4.65
N PRO A 337 -2.89 -10.07 -3.76
CA PRO A 337 -1.97 -9.84 -2.63
C PRO A 337 -1.95 -11.04 -1.65
N PRO A 338 -0.85 -11.25 -0.90
CA PRO A 338 -0.69 -12.39 -0.01
C PRO A 338 -1.40 -12.20 1.34
N LEU A 339 -2.02 -11.05 1.55
CA LEU A 339 -2.71 -10.66 2.78
C LEU A 339 -3.88 -9.76 2.45
N GLY A 340 -4.86 -9.68 3.35
CA GLY A 340 -6.02 -8.80 3.21
C GLY A 340 -7.09 -9.26 2.21
N ARG A 341 -7.02 -10.51 1.74
CA ARG A 341 -8.08 -11.15 0.96
C ARG A 341 -8.13 -12.66 1.21
N SER A 342 -9.29 -13.26 0.96
CA SER A 342 -9.55 -14.70 0.99
C SER A 342 -10.33 -15.20 -0.24
N THR A 343 -10.82 -14.28 -1.07
CA THR A 343 -11.52 -14.60 -2.33
C THR A 343 -10.85 -13.96 -3.54
N VAL A 344 -11.27 -14.36 -4.73
CA VAL A 344 -10.83 -13.79 -6.02
C VAL A 344 -11.74 -12.64 -6.41
N ASP A 345 -11.15 -11.50 -6.79
CA ASP A 345 -11.87 -10.45 -7.51
C ASP A 345 -12.06 -10.89 -8.97
N GLU A 346 -13.11 -11.68 -9.24
CA GLU A 346 -13.31 -12.25 -10.58
C GLU A 346 -13.46 -11.18 -11.65
N GLU A 347 -14.17 -10.08 -11.37
CA GLU A 347 -14.32 -8.97 -12.32
C GLU A 347 -12.97 -8.29 -12.61
N GLY A 348 -12.15 -8.08 -11.58
CA GLY A 348 -10.79 -7.56 -11.72
C GLY A 348 -9.89 -8.52 -12.51
N ALA A 349 -9.93 -9.81 -12.19
CA ALA A 349 -9.14 -10.84 -12.87
C ALA A 349 -9.53 -10.98 -14.34
N ASP A 350 -10.82 -10.93 -14.66
CA ASP A 350 -11.34 -10.96 -16.03
C ASP A 350 -10.87 -9.74 -16.84
N LEU A 351 -10.84 -8.55 -16.22
CA LEU A 351 -10.29 -7.34 -16.84
C LEU A 351 -8.79 -7.48 -17.13
N ILE A 352 -8.01 -8.05 -16.20
CA ILE A 352 -6.58 -8.30 -16.42
C ILE A 352 -6.38 -9.35 -17.53
N GLU A 353 -7.20 -10.40 -17.57
CA GLU A 353 -7.17 -11.40 -18.66
C GLU A 353 -7.47 -10.77 -20.01
N GLU A 354 -8.52 -9.96 -20.11
CA GLU A 354 -8.89 -9.23 -21.32
C GLU A 354 -7.74 -8.31 -21.78
N TRP A 355 -7.16 -7.56 -20.85
CA TRP A 355 -6.02 -6.69 -21.15
C TRP A 355 -4.85 -7.50 -21.70
N ILE A 356 -4.41 -8.56 -21.02
CA ILE A 356 -3.27 -9.39 -21.45
C ILE A 356 -3.52 -9.97 -22.85
N ALA A 357 -4.75 -10.42 -23.14
CA ALA A 357 -5.13 -10.93 -24.45
C ALA A 357 -5.01 -9.88 -25.57
N GLN A 358 -5.15 -8.59 -25.24
CA GLN A 358 -5.05 -7.48 -26.20
C GLN A 358 -3.63 -6.93 -26.36
N ILE A 359 -2.70 -7.24 -25.45
CA ILE A 359 -1.31 -6.79 -25.56
C ILE A 359 -0.68 -7.39 -26.82
N ARG A 360 -0.18 -6.52 -27.70
CA ARG A 360 0.57 -6.94 -28.88
C ARG A 360 1.99 -7.32 -28.49
N ALA A 361 2.43 -8.50 -28.90
CA ALA A 361 3.82 -8.91 -28.75
C ALA A 361 4.74 -7.94 -29.52
N ASP A 362 5.72 -7.39 -28.83
CA ASP A 362 6.86 -6.69 -29.43
C ASP A 362 7.92 -7.75 -29.75
N SER A 363 8.19 -7.95 -31.04
CA SER A 363 9.10 -9.01 -31.50
C SER A 363 10.54 -8.82 -31.01
N GLU A 364 11.01 -7.57 -30.87
CA GLU A 364 12.37 -7.32 -30.38
C GLU A 364 12.48 -7.61 -28.88
N LEU A 365 11.49 -7.17 -28.10
CA LEU A 365 11.44 -7.48 -26.66
C LEU A 365 11.27 -8.98 -26.42
N GLU A 366 10.42 -9.65 -27.21
CA GLU A 366 10.20 -11.10 -27.13
C GLU A 366 11.49 -11.85 -27.45
N GLU A 367 12.16 -11.55 -28.58
CA GLU A 367 13.41 -12.22 -28.95
C GLU A 367 14.48 -12.10 -27.86
N ARG A 368 14.65 -10.89 -27.31
CA ARG A 368 15.59 -10.65 -26.21
C ARG A 368 15.18 -11.38 -24.93
N ALA A 369 13.90 -11.42 -24.59
CA ALA A 369 13.43 -12.15 -23.41
C ALA A 369 13.51 -13.67 -23.59
N LEU A 370 13.41 -14.16 -24.83
CA LEU A 370 13.50 -15.57 -25.15
C LEU A 370 14.95 -16.07 -25.15
N ASN A 371 15.91 -15.23 -25.55
CA ASN A 371 17.34 -15.56 -25.63
C ASN A 371 18.22 -14.44 -25.05
N PRO A 372 18.10 -14.14 -23.74
CA PRO A 372 18.67 -12.92 -23.18
C PRO A 372 20.21 -12.96 -23.19
N MET A 373 20.84 -14.11 -22.94
CA MET A 373 22.31 -14.20 -23.06
C MET A 373 22.83 -13.88 -24.45
N ALA A 374 22.14 -14.34 -25.51
CA ALA A 374 22.54 -14.03 -26.88
C ALA A 374 22.39 -12.53 -27.19
N ALA A 375 21.31 -11.91 -26.72
CA ALA A 375 21.05 -10.49 -26.91
C ALA A 375 22.10 -9.59 -26.24
N TYR A 376 22.69 -10.02 -25.14
CA TYR A 376 23.64 -9.23 -24.35
C TYR A 376 25.11 -9.65 -24.52
N GLN A 377 25.41 -10.61 -25.39
CA GLN A 377 26.78 -11.08 -25.65
C GLN A 377 27.73 -9.94 -26.04
N GLY A 378 27.23 -8.91 -26.73
CA GLY A 378 28.01 -7.73 -27.11
C GLY A 378 28.59 -6.95 -25.93
N ALA A 379 27.99 -7.04 -24.74
CA ALA A 379 28.42 -6.34 -23.53
C ALA A 379 29.80 -6.80 -23.00
N LEU A 380 30.28 -7.95 -23.46
CA LEU A 380 31.62 -8.46 -23.13
C LEU A 380 32.75 -7.67 -23.78
N SER A 381 32.45 -6.86 -24.80
CA SER A 381 33.44 -6.15 -25.63
C SER A 381 34.13 -4.97 -24.93
N GLY A 382 33.69 -4.60 -23.72
CA GLY A 382 34.22 -3.49 -22.93
C GLY A 382 33.18 -2.39 -22.71
N GLY A 383 33.33 -1.63 -21.62
CA GLY A 383 32.44 -0.54 -21.24
C GLY A 383 33.17 0.55 -20.46
N ASP A 384 32.42 1.56 -20.02
CA ASP A 384 32.90 2.65 -19.19
C ASP A 384 32.61 2.38 -17.69
N PRO A 385 33.62 2.26 -16.83
CA PRO A 385 33.41 1.97 -15.40
C PRO A 385 32.78 3.14 -14.64
N GLY A 386 32.92 4.38 -15.09
CA GLY A 386 32.28 5.55 -14.50
C GLY A 386 30.77 5.52 -14.72
N ASN A 387 30.34 5.23 -15.95
CA ASN A 387 28.92 4.98 -16.24
C ASN A 387 28.39 3.75 -15.48
N GLY A 388 29.17 2.67 -15.43
CA GLY A 388 28.82 1.46 -14.68
C GLY A 388 28.58 1.73 -13.19
N ARG A 389 29.42 2.59 -12.61
CA ARG A 389 29.26 3.06 -11.24
C ARG A 389 27.96 3.85 -11.04
N VAL A 390 27.61 4.76 -11.96
CA VAL A 390 26.33 5.50 -11.92
C VAL A 390 25.15 4.54 -12.03
N ILE A 391 25.26 3.50 -12.86
CA ILE A 391 24.21 2.48 -12.97
C ILE A 391 24.02 1.74 -11.64
N PHE A 392 25.13 1.32 -11.02
CA PHE A 392 25.12 0.58 -9.77
C PHE A 392 24.49 1.38 -8.60
N TYR A 393 24.84 2.64 -8.45
CA TYR A 393 24.39 3.44 -7.29
C TYR A 393 23.09 4.22 -7.53
N GLU A 394 22.82 4.65 -8.76
CA GLU A 394 21.78 5.64 -9.03
C GLU A 394 20.70 5.13 -9.98
N LYS A 395 21.08 4.62 -11.15
CA LYS A 395 20.10 4.26 -12.20
C LYS A 395 19.34 2.97 -11.92
N PHE A 396 20.06 1.90 -11.58
CA PHE A 396 19.49 0.59 -11.28
C PHE A 396 19.50 0.27 -9.77
N LYS A 397 20.16 1.12 -8.97
CA LYS A 397 20.20 1.05 -7.51
C LYS A 397 20.58 -0.34 -6.97
N CYS A 398 21.53 -1.02 -7.61
CA CYS A 398 22.09 -2.29 -7.13
C CYS A 398 22.59 -2.20 -5.69
N VAL A 399 23.01 -1.00 -5.26
CA VAL A 399 23.42 -0.68 -3.88
C VAL A 399 22.33 -0.94 -2.82
N ALA A 400 21.05 -0.97 -3.20
CA ALA A 400 19.95 -1.28 -2.29
C ALA A 400 20.07 -2.72 -1.74
N CYS A 401 20.60 -3.65 -2.54
CA CYS A 401 20.75 -5.05 -2.15
C CYS A 401 22.22 -5.48 -1.95
N HIS A 402 23.17 -4.78 -2.58
CA HIS A 402 24.58 -5.17 -2.60
C HIS A 402 25.51 -4.10 -2.04
N THR A 403 26.58 -4.55 -1.38
CA THR A 403 27.68 -3.67 -0.94
C THR A 403 28.80 -3.62 -1.98
N ALA A 404 29.35 -2.42 -2.26
CA ALA A 404 30.54 -2.19 -3.10
C ALA A 404 31.32 -0.93 -2.64
N GLU A 405 32.64 -0.84 -2.84
CA GLU A 405 33.45 0.36 -2.53
C GLU A 405 33.28 0.97 -1.11
N LYS A 406 33.09 0.14 -0.06
CA LYS A 406 32.76 0.59 1.32
C LYS A 406 31.42 1.34 1.45
N ARG A 407 30.56 1.25 0.43
CA ARG A 407 29.25 1.90 0.35
C ARG A 407 28.17 0.87 0.01
N GLY A 408 27.01 1.02 0.64
CA GLY A 408 25.94 0.05 0.56
C GLY A 408 25.82 -0.72 1.87
N GLU A 409 24.59 -0.83 2.35
CA GLU A 409 24.21 -1.55 3.56
C GLU A 409 23.42 -2.82 3.21
N GLY A 410 23.30 -3.13 1.91
CA GLY A 410 22.52 -4.25 1.42
C GLY A 410 23.07 -5.58 1.91
N THR A 411 22.34 -6.20 2.84
CA THR A 411 22.54 -7.57 3.35
C THR A 411 21.73 -8.61 2.57
N VAL A 412 20.88 -8.13 1.64
CA VAL A 412 19.97 -8.97 0.85
C VAL A 412 20.73 -9.78 -0.20
N GLY A 413 21.75 -9.20 -0.83
CA GLY A 413 22.60 -9.85 -1.83
C GLY A 413 24.07 -9.96 -1.39
N PRO A 414 24.89 -10.76 -2.07
CA PRO A 414 26.30 -10.92 -1.75
C PRO A 414 27.09 -9.61 -1.85
N ASN A 415 28.12 -9.47 -1.02
CA ASN A 415 29.09 -8.37 -1.12
C ASN A 415 29.85 -8.46 -2.46
N LEU A 416 29.86 -7.35 -3.21
CA LEU A 416 30.43 -7.26 -4.54
C LEU A 416 31.78 -6.52 -4.59
N SER A 417 32.32 -6.06 -3.45
CA SER A 417 33.56 -5.27 -3.37
C SER A 417 34.81 -5.99 -3.92
N ASP A 418 34.78 -7.32 -3.95
CA ASP A 418 35.85 -8.18 -4.46
C ASP A 418 35.41 -9.10 -5.61
N VAL A 419 34.22 -8.87 -6.18
CA VAL A 419 33.62 -9.81 -7.14
C VAL A 419 34.48 -10.00 -8.40
N GLY A 420 35.11 -8.93 -8.90
CA GLY A 420 36.03 -8.96 -10.04
C GLY A 420 37.36 -9.67 -9.76
N ALA A 421 37.67 -10.02 -8.51
CA ALA A 421 38.78 -10.92 -8.16
C ALA A 421 38.35 -12.39 -8.07
N ARG A 422 37.06 -12.66 -7.81
CA ARG A 422 36.51 -14.01 -7.58
C ARG A 422 35.89 -14.64 -8.83
N THR A 423 35.47 -13.84 -9.80
CA THR A 423 34.72 -14.29 -10.97
C THR A 423 35.25 -13.66 -12.25
N ASP A 424 34.81 -14.17 -13.41
CA ASP A 424 35.12 -13.59 -14.72
C ASP A 424 33.94 -12.77 -15.28
N ARG A 425 34.15 -12.10 -16.42
CA ARG A 425 33.14 -11.27 -17.08
C ARG A 425 31.93 -12.07 -17.58
N ASN A 426 32.11 -13.33 -17.98
CA ASN A 426 31.00 -14.17 -18.45
C ASN A 426 30.08 -14.52 -17.29
N TYR A 427 30.65 -14.86 -16.13
CA TYR A 427 29.90 -15.11 -14.91
C TYR A 427 29.12 -13.87 -14.45
N LEU A 428 29.74 -12.69 -14.49
CA LEU A 428 29.06 -11.44 -14.15
C LEU A 428 27.93 -11.13 -15.13
N LEU A 429 28.13 -11.36 -16.43
CA LEU A 429 27.08 -11.18 -17.43
C LEU A 429 25.91 -12.13 -17.20
N GLU A 430 26.20 -13.43 -17.00
CA GLU A 430 25.17 -14.45 -16.69
C GLU A 430 24.39 -14.06 -15.42
N SER A 431 25.08 -13.57 -14.39
CA SER A 431 24.45 -13.16 -13.13
C SER A 431 23.54 -11.92 -13.29
N LEU A 432 23.89 -10.97 -14.16
CA LEU A 432 23.07 -9.78 -14.43
C LEU A 432 21.85 -10.10 -15.30
N ILE A 433 22.01 -10.99 -16.28
CA ILE A 433 21.01 -11.29 -17.32
C ILE A 433 20.09 -12.44 -16.91
N GLU A 434 20.65 -13.50 -16.30
CA GLU A 434 19.95 -14.69 -15.81
C GLU A 434 20.33 -14.98 -14.34
N PRO A 435 19.92 -14.14 -13.38
CA PRO A 435 20.31 -14.28 -11.97
C PRO A 435 19.89 -15.60 -11.32
N SER A 436 18.88 -16.28 -11.86
CA SER A 436 18.43 -17.60 -11.40
C SER A 436 19.18 -18.77 -12.03
N ALA A 437 20.07 -18.54 -13.00
CA ALA A 437 20.87 -19.60 -13.61
C ALA A 437 21.86 -20.22 -12.60
N ARG A 438 22.41 -19.38 -11.70
CA ARG A 438 23.27 -19.79 -10.60
C ARG A 438 23.07 -18.87 -9.39
N VAL A 439 22.46 -19.41 -8.34
CA VAL A 439 22.33 -18.72 -7.05
C VAL A 439 23.55 -19.03 -6.18
N VAL A 440 24.13 -18.00 -5.55
CA VAL A 440 25.28 -18.14 -4.65
C VAL A 440 24.82 -18.83 -3.35
N GLU A 441 25.61 -19.78 -2.86
CA GLU A 441 25.34 -20.46 -1.59
C GLU A 441 25.17 -19.45 -0.43
N GLY A 442 24.12 -19.62 0.36
CA GLY A 442 23.73 -18.72 1.45
C GLY A 442 22.83 -17.57 1.02
N PHE A 443 22.54 -17.43 -0.28
CA PHE A 443 21.62 -16.42 -0.84
C PHE A 443 20.38 -17.04 -1.49
N GLU A 444 20.12 -18.33 -1.25
CA GLU A 444 18.91 -19.00 -1.69
C GLU A 444 17.67 -18.36 -1.06
N SER A 445 16.62 -18.21 -1.87
CA SER A 445 15.35 -17.69 -1.39
C SER A 445 14.54 -18.82 -0.76
N VAL A 446 13.91 -18.52 0.37
CA VAL A 446 12.93 -19.37 1.02
C VAL A 446 11.61 -18.64 1.16
N MET A 447 10.53 -19.41 1.03
CA MET A 447 9.17 -18.98 1.31
C MET A 447 8.68 -19.76 2.53
N VAL A 448 8.27 -19.04 3.56
CA VAL A 448 7.76 -19.57 4.82
C VAL A 448 6.30 -19.19 4.93
N THR A 449 5.44 -20.19 5.11
CA THR A 449 4.05 -19.99 5.49
C THR A 449 3.92 -20.26 6.98
N THR A 450 3.42 -19.29 7.73
CA THR A 450 3.22 -19.39 9.18
C THR A 450 1.86 -20.01 9.52
N ALA A 451 1.67 -20.36 10.80
CA ALA A 451 0.43 -20.98 11.30
C ALA A 451 -0.79 -20.04 11.25
N ASP A 452 -0.56 -18.74 11.21
CA ASP A 452 -1.56 -17.69 10.96
C ASP A 452 -1.76 -17.38 9.47
N GLU A 453 -1.21 -18.23 8.59
CA GLU A 453 -1.33 -18.16 7.12
C GLU A 453 -0.61 -16.96 6.48
N GLU A 454 0.27 -16.28 7.22
CA GLU A 454 1.17 -15.29 6.65
C GLU A 454 2.23 -15.96 5.78
N VAL A 455 2.58 -15.31 4.67
CA VAL A 455 3.62 -15.77 3.76
C VAL A 455 4.77 -14.78 3.77
N LEU A 456 5.93 -15.27 4.19
CA LEU A 456 7.18 -14.52 4.26
C LEU A 456 8.15 -15.07 3.21
N THR A 457 8.73 -14.17 2.42
CA THR A 457 9.75 -14.53 1.42
C THR A 457 11.04 -13.78 1.74
N GLY A 458 12.15 -14.50 1.79
CA GLY A 458 13.44 -13.92 2.12
C GLY A 458 14.60 -14.88 1.95
N THR A 459 15.76 -14.47 2.44
CA THR A 459 16.98 -15.29 2.51
C THR A 459 17.27 -15.63 3.96
N ILE A 460 17.76 -16.83 4.26
CA ILE A 460 18.08 -17.24 5.63
C ILE A 460 19.37 -16.55 6.09
N LEU A 461 19.27 -15.68 7.09
CA LEU A 461 20.44 -15.06 7.73
C LEU A 461 21.06 -15.98 8.77
N SER A 462 20.22 -16.66 9.55
CA SER A 462 20.65 -17.62 10.57
C SER A 462 19.53 -18.60 10.90
N GLU A 463 19.90 -19.82 11.25
CA GLU A 463 18.95 -20.85 11.68
C GLU A 463 19.57 -21.66 12.82
N ASP A 464 18.84 -21.79 13.94
CA ASP A 464 19.20 -22.67 15.05
C ASP A 464 18.13 -23.75 15.28
N ALA A 465 18.18 -24.46 16.40
CA ALA A 465 17.24 -25.54 16.70
C ALA A 465 15.77 -25.07 16.82
N ASN A 466 15.54 -23.81 17.23
CA ASN A 466 14.24 -23.28 17.57
C ASN A 466 13.80 -22.13 16.65
N GLN A 467 14.73 -21.36 16.10
CA GLN A 467 14.44 -20.12 15.38
C GLN A 467 15.08 -20.10 13.99
N ILE A 468 14.39 -19.46 13.05
CA ILE A 468 14.93 -19.05 11.76
C ILE A 468 14.86 -17.52 11.68
N THR A 469 15.91 -16.88 11.17
CA THR A 469 15.90 -15.43 10.87
C THR A 469 16.01 -15.24 9.38
N LEU A 470 15.02 -14.57 8.80
CA LEU A 470 14.93 -14.26 7.39
C LEU A 470 15.31 -12.80 7.16
N SER A 471 16.15 -12.52 6.17
CA SER A 471 16.25 -11.19 5.56
C SER A 471 15.10 -11.07 4.57
N ASN A 472 14.16 -10.19 4.85
CA ASN A 472 13.10 -9.85 3.91
C ASN A 472 13.63 -8.99 2.76
N SER A 473 12.78 -8.81 1.76
CA SER A 473 13.05 -8.07 0.54
C SER A 473 13.37 -6.58 0.73
N ALA A 474 12.94 -6.00 1.84
CA ALA A 474 13.17 -4.60 2.18
C ALA A 474 14.46 -4.40 3.01
N GLY A 475 15.26 -5.45 3.23
CA GLY A 475 16.48 -5.41 4.04
C GLY A 475 16.25 -5.54 5.55
N GLY A 476 15.01 -5.78 6.00
CA GLY A 476 14.68 -6.07 7.39
C GLY A 476 14.97 -7.53 7.75
N ALA A 477 15.36 -7.79 8.99
CA ALA A 477 15.50 -9.14 9.54
C ALA A 477 14.25 -9.50 10.37
N GLU A 478 13.67 -10.66 10.11
CA GLU A 478 12.51 -11.18 10.81
C GLU A 478 12.81 -12.56 11.36
N SER A 479 12.61 -12.73 12.67
CA SER A 479 12.89 -13.99 13.37
C SER A 479 11.61 -14.72 13.72
N LEU A 480 11.49 -15.97 13.28
CA LEU A 480 10.30 -16.81 13.44
C LEU A 480 10.65 -18.05 14.26
N ASN A 481 9.79 -18.44 15.20
CA ASN A 481 9.95 -19.73 15.85
C ASN A 481 9.54 -20.83 14.86
N LYS A 482 10.33 -21.90 14.80
CA LYS A 482 10.03 -23.04 13.91
C LYS A 482 8.70 -23.72 14.23
N SER A 483 8.21 -23.59 15.46
CA SER A 483 6.87 -24.06 15.86
C SER A 483 5.73 -23.26 15.23
N GLU A 484 6.00 -22.05 14.76
CA GLU A 484 5.03 -21.18 14.10
C GLU A 484 5.03 -21.38 12.57
N ILE A 485 5.95 -22.19 12.04
CA ILE A 485 6.06 -22.47 10.61
C ILE A 485 5.16 -23.64 10.25
N LEU A 486 4.18 -23.38 9.39
CA LEU A 486 3.28 -24.39 8.84
C LEU A 486 3.91 -25.07 7.62
N ASP A 487 4.56 -24.31 6.75
CA ASP A 487 5.26 -24.81 5.57
C ASP A 487 6.51 -23.98 5.25
N ARG A 488 7.54 -24.62 4.72
CA ARG A 488 8.75 -23.97 4.21
C ARG A 488 9.11 -24.55 2.86
N ARG A 489 9.33 -23.66 1.89
CA ARG A 489 9.70 -24.01 0.52
C ARG A 489 10.96 -23.27 0.11
N ASP A 490 12.00 -24.02 -0.21
CA ASP A 490 13.18 -23.45 -0.85
C ASP A 490 12.87 -23.14 -2.33
N SER A 491 13.39 -22.02 -2.84
CA SER A 491 13.24 -21.58 -4.22
C SER A 491 14.58 -21.67 -4.95
N SER A 492 14.54 -22.19 -6.18
CA SER A 492 15.65 -22.07 -7.12
C SER A 492 15.67 -20.72 -7.85
N LEU A 493 14.67 -19.86 -7.62
CA LEU A 493 14.64 -18.53 -8.22
C LEU A 493 15.38 -17.54 -7.33
N SER A 494 16.25 -16.75 -7.94
CA SER A 494 16.91 -15.65 -7.27
C SER A 494 15.90 -14.55 -6.91
N ILE A 495 16.18 -13.81 -5.84
CA ILE A 495 15.51 -12.53 -5.51
C ILE A 495 16.15 -11.36 -6.28
N MET A 496 17.33 -11.57 -6.88
CA MET A 496 17.96 -10.55 -7.71
C MET A 496 17.16 -10.38 -9.01
N PRO A 497 16.67 -9.17 -9.30
CA PRO A 497 15.99 -8.92 -10.57
C PRO A 497 17.00 -8.97 -11.73
N SER A 498 16.58 -9.57 -12.85
CA SER A 498 17.34 -9.49 -14.10
C SER A 498 17.35 -8.05 -14.62
N VAL A 499 18.49 -7.61 -15.16
CA VAL A 499 18.62 -6.31 -15.85
C VAL A 499 18.22 -6.38 -17.32
N ALA A 500 17.92 -7.58 -17.83
CA ALA A 500 17.55 -7.80 -19.23
C ALA A 500 16.30 -7.00 -19.60
N ASN A 501 16.35 -6.36 -20.76
CA ASN A 501 15.38 -5.42 -21.28
C ASN A 501 15.09 -4.20 -20.38
N LEU A 502 15.83 -3.99 -19.29
CA LEU A 502 15.79 -2.77 -18.47
C LEU A 502 17.02 -1.88 -18.68
N LEU A 503 18.15 -2.49 -19.06
CA LEU A 503 19.37 -1.81 -19.46
C LEU A 503 19.68 -2.15 -20.93
N SER A 504 20.22 -1.18 -21.66
CA SER A 504 20.79 -1.42 -22.99
C SER A 504 22.05 -2.29 -22.92
N VAL A 505 22.46 -2.86 -24.06
CA VAL A 505 23.70 -3.67 -24.14
C VAL A 505 24.93 -2.88 -23.67
N GLN A 506 25.01 -1.58 -24.02
CA GLN A 506 26.12 -0.73 -23.60
C GLN A 506 26.11 -0.48 -22.09
N GLU A 507 24.94 -0.27 -21.49
CA GLU A 507 24.82 -0.05 -20.05
C GLU A 507 25.20 -1.31 -19.25
N VAL A 508 24.85 -2.49 -19.77
CA VAL A 508 25.35 -3.75 -19.19
C VAL A 508 26.86 -3.85 -19.35
N ALA A 509 27.43 -3.43 -20.48
CA ALA A 509 28.89 -3.42 -20.69
C ALA A 509 29.61 -2.51 -19.69
N ASP A 510 29.06 -1.32 -19.45
CA ASP A 510 29.54 -0.32 -18.51
C ASP A 510 29.49 -0.87 -17.08
N LEU A 511 28.36 -1.45 -16.68
CA LEU A 511 28.18 -2.08 -15.36
C LEU A 511 29.14 -3.26 -15.16
N LEU A 512 29.35 -4.10 -16.18
CA LEU A 512 30.32 -5.20 -16.15
C LEU A 512 31.74 -4.69 -15.96
N GLU A 513 32.11 -3.60 -16.65
CA GLU A 513 33.43 -3.00 -16.51
C GLU A 513 33.65 -2.53 -15.06
N TYR A 514 32.70 -1.80 -14.49
CA TYR A 514 32.73 -1.38 -13.09
C TYR A 514 32.89 -2.55 -12.12
N LEU A 515 32.07 -3.60 -12.24
CA LEU A 515 32.10 -4.77 -11.35
C LEU A 515 33.41 -5.56 -11.50
N SER A 516 33.96 -5.68 -12.71
CA SER A 516 35.22 -6.37 -12.96
C SER A 516 36.44 -5.70 -12.32
N GLN A 517 36.32 -4.41 -11.97
CA GLN A 517 37.35 -3.64 -11.28
C GLN A 517 37.24 -3.75 -9.74
N GLN A 518 36.15 -4.30 -9.21
CA GLN A 518 35.97 -4.53 -7.77
C GLN A 518 36.81 -5.73 -7.31
N LYS A 519 38.02 -5.48 -6.80
CA LYS A 519 39.02 -6.53 -6.50
C LYS A 519 39.49 -6.60 -5.05
N THR A 520 38.90 -5.80 -4.15
CA THR A 520 39.36 -5.72 -2.76
C THR A 520 38.20 -6.00 -1.83
N ARG A 521 38.30 -7.07 -1.05
CA ARG A 521 37.27 -7.38 -0.05
C ARG A 521 37.37 -6.36 1.05
N ILE A 522 36.24 -5.76 1.36
CA ILE A 522 36.10 -4.80 2.45
C ILE A 522 35.18 -5.49 3.43
N GLU A 523 35.74 -5.82 4.59
CA GLU A 523 35.04 -6.43 5.73
C GLU A 523 34.00 -5.49 6.32
#